data_AF-A0A2M9P2W9-F1
#
_entry.id   AF-A0A2M9P2W9-F1
#
_cell.length_a   1.000
_cell.length_b   1.000
_cell.length_c   1.000
_cell.angle_alpha   90.00
_cell.angle_beta   90.00
_cell.angle_gamma   90.00
#
_symmetry.space_group_name_H-M   'P 1'
#
loop_
_entity.id
_entity.type
_entity.pdbx_description
1 polymer ?
#
loop_
_entity_poly.entity_id
_entity_poly.type
_entity_poly.pdbx_seq_one_letter_code
_entity_poly.pdbx_strand_id
1 'polypeptide(L)'
;FGFKDGTVNPDTNDASEMNQHGWVKAGDGPDWLVGGSYMVVRRIQMYIEVWDRTILKEQENTFGRHRDSGAPLGMKNEFDRVDLEAKDSNGNLTIPENSHMSLA
;
A
#
# COMPACT_ATOMS: atom_id res chain seq x y z
N PHE A 1 6.63 12.62 -0.73
CA PHE A 1 6.25 12.13 -2.07
C PHE A 1 4.89 12.66 -2.55
N GLY A 2 3.96 13.00 -1.65
CA GLY A 2 2.70 13.67 -2.03
C GLY A 2 1.57 12.72 -2.45
N PHE A 3 1.69 11.44 -2.11
CA PHE A 3 0.69 10.41 -2.34
C PHE A 3 -0.14 10.20 -1.07
N LYS A 4 -1.38 9.73 -1.23
CA LYS A 4 -2.17 9.19 -0.12
C LYS A 4 -1.49 7.93 0.42
N ASP A 5 -1.54 7.74 1.73
CA ASP A 5 -0.85 6.66 2.44
C ASP A 5 -1.80 6.05 3.47
N GLY A 6 -1.88 4.72 3.51
CA GLY A 6 -2.78 3.95 4.37
C GLY A 6 -4.08 3.44 3.74
N THR A 7 -4.27 3.58 2.42
CA THR A 7 -5.51 3.16 1.70
C THR A 7 -5.89 1.69 1.91
N VAL A 8 -4.92 0.79 2.04
CA VAL A 8 -5.15 -0.66 2.20
C VAL A 8 -4.75 -1.13 3.60
N ASN A 9 -4.81 -0.24 4.59
CA ASN A 9 -4.65 -0.65 5.99
C ASN A 9 -5.86 -1.48 6.43
N PRO A 10 -5.66 -2.44 7.34
CA PRO A 10 -6.77 -3.11 8.02
C PRO A 10 -7.75 -2.12 8.66
N ASP A 11 -9.05 -2.38 8.58
CA ASP A 11 -10.05 -1.59 9.28
C ASP A 11 -9.97 -1.86 10.78
N THR A 12 -9.52 -0.86 11.52
CA THR A 12 -9.39 -0.93 12.97
C THR A 12 -10.72 -1.08 13.71
N ASN A 13 -11.85 -0.82 13.05
CA ASN A 13 -13.18 -1.04 13.61
C ASN A 13 -13.73 -2.45 13.33
N ASP A 14 -13.11 -3.21 12.42
CA ASP A 14 -13.45 -4.61 12.18
C ASP A 14 -12.68 -5.51 13.15
N ALA A 15 -13.42 -6.05 14.12
CA ALA A 15 -12.84 -6.95 15.11
C ALA A 15 -12.29 -8.25 14.50
N SER A 16 -12.90 -8.75 13.41
CA SER A 16 -12.41 -9.94 12.71
C SER A 16 -11.06 -9.65 12.06
N GLU A 17 -10.95 -8.52 11.37
CA GLU A 17 -9.71 -8.13 10.69
C GLU A 17 -8.58 -7.84 11.68
N MET A 18 -8.88 -7.15 12.78
CA MET A 18 -7.90 -6.88 13.84
C MET A 18 -7.44 -8.15 14.58
N ASN A 19 -8.34 -9.11 14.81
CA ASN A 19 -7.97 -10.41 15.38
C ASN A 19 -7.13 -11.27 14.43
N GLN A 20 -7.24 -11.04 13.12
CA GLN A 20 -6.44 -11.74 12.12
C GLN A 20 -5.05 -11.12 11.94
N HIS A 21 -4.95 -9.78 11.96
CA HIS A 21 -3.74 -9.07 11.54
C HIS A 21 -3.08 -8.22 12.63
N GLY A 22 -3.82 -7.72 13.61
CA GLY A 22 -3.34 -6.74 14.59
C GLY A 22 -2.93 -7.33 15.94
N TRP A 23 -3.61 -8.38 16.41
CA TRP A 23 -3.47 -8.90 17.77
C TRP A 23 -2.81 -10.28 17.85
N VAL A 24 -1.97 -10.45 18.86
CA VAL A 24 -1.40 -11.76 19.22
C VAL A 24 -2.47 -12.61 19.91
N LYS A 25 -2.71 -13.84 19.40
CA LYS A 25 -3.68 -14.78 19.98
C LYS A 25 -2.98 -15.76 20.93
N ALA A 26 -3.79 -16.41 21.77
CA ALA A 26 -3.31 -17.52 22.60
C ALA A 26 -2.73 -18.63 21.71
N GLY A 27 -1.49 -19.05 22.00
CA GLY A 27 -0.76 -20.04 21.21
C GLY A 27 0.17 -19.47 20.12
N ASP A 28 0.07 -18.17 19.79
CA ASP A 28 0.99 -17.53 18.82
C ASP A 28 2.35 -17.15 19.47
N GLY A 29 2.43 -17.11 20.80
CA GLY A 29 3.58 -16.62 21.55
C GLY A 29 3.41 -16.76 23.07
N PRO A 30 4.18 -16.00 23.87
CA PRO A 30 4.09 -16.07 25.33
C PRO A 30 2.79 -15.45 25.86
N ASP A 31 2.21 -16.06 26.90
CA ASP A 31 0.88 -15.70 27.43
C ASP A 31 0.72 -14.22 27.83
N TRP A 32 1.80 -13.57 28.29
CA TRP A 32 1.76 -12.17 28.69
C TRP A 32 1.52 -11.20 27.52
N LEU A 33 1.79 -11.63 26.28
CA LEU A 33 1.63 -10.81 25.08
C LEU A 33 0.27 -11.03 24.39
N VAL A 34 -0.55 -11.96 24.86
CA VAL A 34 -1.90 -12.19 24.30
C VAL A 34 -2.73 -10.91 24.41
N GLY A 35 -3.32 -10.49 23.29
CA GLY A 35 -4.02 -9.20 23.16
C GLY A 35 -3.10 -7.99 22.93
N GLY A 36 -1.78 -8.18 22.91
CA GLY A 36 -0.79 -7.19 22.49
C GLY A 36 -0.53 -7.22 20.98
N SER A 37 0.48 -6.44 20.56
CA SER A 37 0.91 -6.35 19.15
C SER A 37 2.42 -6.10 19.06
N TYR A 38 2.99 -6.30 17.88
CA TYR A 38 4.39 -6.00 17.58
C TYR A 38 4.49 -4.71 16.78
N MET A 39 5.40 -3.82 17.16
CA MET A 39 5.64 -2.56 16.45
C MET A 39 7.03 -2.54 15.83
N VAL A 40 7.08 -2.23 14.54
CA VAL A 40 8.32 -1.98 13.80
C VAL A 40 8.40 -0.49 13.48
N VAL A 41 9.47 0.17 13.91
CA VAL A 41 9.72 1.59 13.62
C VAL A 41 10.92 1.70 12.68
N ARG A 42 10.76 2.45 11.59
CA ARG A 42 11.82 2.71 10.62
C ARG A 42 11.95 4.20 10.37
N ARG A 43 13.18 4.71 10.40
CA ARG A 43 13.50 6.03 9.85
C ARG A 43 13.86 5.88 8.39
N ILE A 44 13.00 6.38 7.50
CA ILE A 44 13.20 6.33 6.05
C ILE A 44 13.40 7.77 5.56
N GLN A 45 14.61 8.08 5.09
CA GLN A 45 14.90 9.38 4.50
C GLN A 45 14.37 9.42 3.06
N MET A 46 13.58 10.45 2.74
CA MET A 46 13.10 10.69 1.38
C MET A 46 14.04 11.65 0.66
N TYR A 47 14.46 11.31 -0.55
CA TYR A 47 15.26 12.19 -1.42
C TYR A 47 14.35 13.10 -2.25
N ILE A 48 13.78 14.12 -1.60
CA ILE A 48 12.75 14.98 -2.19
C ILE A 48 13.23 15.80 -3.41
N GLU A 49 14.50 16.22 -3.43
CA GLU A 49 15.04 17.01 -4.55
C GLU A 49 15.10 16.23 -5.86
N VAL A 50 15.40 14.93 -5.77
CA VAL A 50 15.39 14.03 -6.93
C VAL A 50 13.94 13.74 -7.31
N TRP A 51 13.10 13.47 -6.32
CA TRP A 51 11.68 13.18 -6.52
C TRP A 51 10.93 14.29 -7.25
N ASP A 52 11.14 15.55 -6.85
CA ASP A 52 10.43 16.71 -7.41
C ASP A 52 10.79 16.96 -8.88
N ARG A 53 11.91 16.39 -9.36
CA ARG A 53 12.32 16.46 -10.77
C ARG A 53 11.77 15.31 -11.62
N THR A 54 11.26 14.25 -11.01
CA THR A 54 10.63 13.13 -11.70
C THR A 54 9.25 13.53 -12.21
N ILE A 55 8.94 13.25 -13.48
CA ILE A 55 7.64 13.55 -14.06
C ILE A 55 6.52 12.76 -13.35
N LEU A 56 5.32 13.33 -13.27
CA LEU A 56 4.19 12.75 -12.55
C LEU A 56 3.93 11.29 -12.95
N LYS A 57 3.95 10.98 -14.25
CA LYS A 57 3.73 9.60 -14.73
C LYS A 57 4.71 8.60 -14.11
N GLU A 58 5.99 8.94 -14.02
CA GLU A 58 6.99 8.05 -13.42
C GLU A 58 6.86 7.97 -11.89
N GLN A 59 6.44 9.07 -11.26
CA GLN A 59 6.05 9.04 -9.85
C GLN A 59 4.89 8.07 -9.60
N GLU A 60 3.84 8.14 -10.42
CA GLU A 60 2.67 7.27 -10.31
C GLU A 60 3.00 5.82 -10.66
N ASN A 61 3.85 5.56 -11.67
CA ASN A 61 4.39 4.23 -11.96
C ASN A 61 5.18 3.65 -10.78
N THR A 62 5.93 4.48 -10.06
CA THR A 62 6.69 4.04 -8.87
C THR A 62 5.77 3.51 -7.78
N PHE A 63 4.60 4.14 -7.58
CA PHE A 63 3.64 3.73 -6.55
C PHE A 63 2.56 2.75 -7.04
N GLY A 64 2.21 2.77 -8.33
CA GLY A 64 1.09 2.05 -8.93
C GLY A 64 -0.28 2.71 -8.72
N ARG A 65 -0.32 3.95 -8.20
CA ARG A 65 -1.53 4.72 -7.94
C ARG A 65 -1.45 6.13 -8.52
N HIS A 66 -2.59 6.74 -8.77
CA HIS A 66 -2.69 8.16 -9.09
C HIS A 66 -2.42 9.01 -7.85
N ARG A 67 -1.60 10.06 -8.00
CA ARG A 67 -1.13 10.86 -6.86
C ARG A 67 -2.26 11.67 -6.21
N ASP A 68 -3.19 12.17 -7.02
CA ASP A 68 -4.26 13.07 -6.62
C ASP A 68 -5.44 12.33 -5.94
N SER A 69 -5.91 11.26 -6.57
CA SER A 69 -7.08 10.48 -6.15
C SER A 69 -6.70 9.37 -5.19
N GLY A 70 -5.48 8.84 -5.30
CA GLY A 70 -5.07 7.60 -4.66
C GLY A 70 -5.60 6.35 -5.38
N ALA A 71 -6.30 6.48 -6.50
CA ALA A 71 -6.85 5.32 -7.21
C ALA A 71 -5.71 4.45 -7.80
N PRO A 72 -5.90 3.12 -7.91
CA PRO A 72 -5.01 2.29 -8.72
C PRO A 72 -4.90 2.84 -10.15
N LEU A 73 -3.74 2.69 -10.79
CA LEU A 73 -3.58 3.14 -12.18
C LEU A 73 -4.66 2.54 -13.09
N GLY A 74 -5.32 3.39 -13.87
CA GLY A 74 -6.44 3.01 -14.74
C GLY A 74 -7.82 3.04 -14.07
N MET A 75 -7.88 3.30 -12.76
CA MET A 75 -9.12 3.41 -11.98
C MET A 75 -9.37 4.86 -11.54
N LYS A 76 -10.50 5.13 -10.86
CA LYS A 76 -10.93 6.51 -10.55
C LYS A 76 -10.99 6.80 -9.06
N ASN A 77 -11.36 5.83 -8.23
CA ASN A 77 -11.54 6.02 -6.81
C ASN A 77 -10.43 5.32 -6.02
N GLU A 78 -10.08 5.89 -4.88
CA GLU A 78 -9.03 5.41 -3.98
C GLU A 78 -9.17 3.91 -3.62
N PHE A 79 -10.40 3.49 -3.34
CA PHE A 79 -10.75 2.14 -2.91
C PHE A 79 -11.27 1.24 -4.05
N ASP A 80 -11.09 1.66 -5.31
CA ASP A 80 -11.41 0.79 -6.44
C ASP A 80 -10.55 -0.50 -6.34
N ARG A 81 -11.17 -1.63 -6.69
CA ARG A 81 -10.51 -2.94 -6.60
C ARG A 81 -9.31 -2.98 -7.54
N VAL A 82 -8.16 -3.36 -7.00
CA VAL A 82 -6.92 -3.56 -7.74
C VAL A 82 -6.98 -4.87 -8.51
N ASP A 83 -6.61 -4.82 -9.78
CA ASP A 83 -6.31 -5.99 -10.61
C ASP A 83 -4.86 -5.86 -11.11
N LEU A 84 -3.96 -6.64 -10.52
CA LEU A 84 -2.53 -6.62 -10.86
C LEU A 84 -2.23 -7.30 -12.20
N GLU A 85 -3.19 -8.03 -12.77
CA GLU A 85 -3.05 -8.70 -14.06
C GLU A 85 -3.67 -7.88 -15.21
N ALA A 86 -4.33 -6.75 -14.88
CA ALA A 86 -4.98 -5.89 -15.86
C ALA A 86 -3.97 -5.34 -16.88
N LYS A 87 -4.29 -5.49 -18.17
CA LYS A 87 -3.44 -5.03 -19.28
C LYS A 87 -4.04 -3.87 -20.05
N ASP A 88 -3.18 -2.99 -20.55
CA ASP A 88 -3.54 -1.93 -21.48
C ASP A 88 -3.84 -2.48 -22.89
N SER A 89 -4.24 -1.60 -23.80
CA SER A 89 -4.52 -1.95 -25.21
C SER A 89 -3.30 -2.51 -25.95
N ASN A 90 -2.09 -2.31 -25.43
CA ASN A 90 -0.83 -2.77 -26.00
C ASN A 90 -0.37 -4.09 -25.37
N GLY A 91 -1.10 -4.63 -24.40
CA GLY A 91 -0.79 -5.87 -23.70
C GLY A 91 0.19 -5.71 -22.53
N ASN A 92 0.55 -4.48 -22.16
CA ASN A 92 1.40 -4.20 -21.00
C ASN A 92 0.57 -4.18 -19.72
N LEU A 93 1.17 -4.52 -18.59
CA LEU A 93 0.50 -4.36 -17.29
C LEU A 93 0.17 -2.89 -17.04
N THR A 94 -1.05 -2.64 -16.58
CA THR A 94 -1.54 -1.30 -16.26
C THR A 94 -0.84 -0.75 -15.01
N ILE A 95 -0.56 -1.64 -14.05
CA ILE A 95 0.24 -1.36 -12.87
C ILE A 95 1.60 -2.02 -13.09
N PRO A 96 2.72 -1.27 -13.05
CA PRO A 96 4.04 -1.86 -13.21
C PRO A 96 4.30 -2.98 -12.19
N GLU A 97 4.87 -4.10 -12.63
CA GLU A 97 5.22 -5.24 -11.76
C GLU A 97 6.22 -4.85 -10.65
N ASN A 98 7.03 -3.83 -10.91
CA ASN A 98 8.01 -3.29 -9.98
C ASN A 98 7.50 -2.06 -9.20
N SER A 99 6.21 -1.74 -9.31
CA SER A 99 5.61 -0.67 -8.50
C SER A 99 5.56 -1.08 -7.03
N HIS A 100 5.60 -0.09 -6.14
CA HIS A 100 5.56 -0.32 -4.70
C HIS A 100 4.35 -1.15 -4.28
N MET A 101 3.16 -0.87 -4.82
CA MET A 101 1.95 -1.60 -4.46
C MET A 101 1.88 -3.03 -5.02
N SER A 102 2.56 -3.34 -6.12
CA SER A 102 2.60 -4.71 -6.66
C SER A 102 3.45 -5.65 -5.82
N LEU A 103 4.41 -5.10 -5.06
CA LEU A 103 5.40 -5.86 -4.29
C LEU A 103 5.06 -5.96 -2.79
N ALA A 104 4.09 -5.18 -2.31
CA ALA A 104 3.79 -4.99 -0.89
C ALA A 104 2.56 -5.79 -0.43
#